data_AF-A0A843ENA7-F1
#
_entry.id   AF-A0A843ENA7-F1
#
_cell.length_a   1.000
_cell.length_b   1.000
_cell.length_c   1.000
_cell.angle_alpha   90.00
_cell.angle_beta   90.00
_cell.angle_gamma   90.00
#
_symmetry.space_group_name_H-M   'P 1'
#
loop_
_entity.id
_entity.type
_entity.pdbx_description
1 polymer ?
#
loop_
_entity_poly.entity_id
_entity_poly.type
_entity_poly.pdbx_seq_one_letter_code
_entity_poly.pdbx_strand_id
1 'polypeptide(L)'
;VKDLPQADRVIMNLPQIAYRFLDVALSKTKKGGVVHMHRIMERDTADDITSELIEEMCARGYQCHLAEKRELKTYSPTASVYVFDIIRD
;
A
#
# COMPACT_ATOMS: atom_id res chain seq x y z
N VAL A 1 -8.16 -17.43 -3.30
CA VAL A 1 -7.47 -17.53 -1.99
C VAL A 1 -8.51 -17.54 -0.87
N LYS A 2 -9.27 -18.62 -0.72
CA LYS A 2 -10.36 -18.67 0.28
C LYS A 2 -9.91 -19.25 1.63
N ASP A 3 -8.89 -20.12 1.62
CA ASP A 3 -8.50 -20.91 2.81
C ASP A 3 -7.15 -20.52 3.44
N LEU A 4 -6.55 -19.40 3.03
CA LEU A 4 -5.35 -18.91 3.73
C LEU A 4 -5.75 -18.14 5.00
N PRO A 5 -5.04 -18.36 6.12
CA PRO A 5 -5.21 -17.58 7.33
C PRO A 5 -4.87 -16.11 7.07
N GLN A 6 -5.35 -15.23 7.95
CA GLN A 6 -4.94 -13.83 7.91
C GLN A 6 -3.44 -13.72 8.19
N ALA A 7 -2.78 -12.79 7.51
CA ALA A 7 -1.35 -12.56 7.59
C ALA A 7 -1.03 -11.39 8.54
N ASP A 8 0.07 -11.51 9.29
CA ASP A 8 0.64 -10.41 10.06
C ASP A 8 1.35 -9.40 9.15
N ARG A 9 1.86 -9.85 8.00
CA ARG A 9 2.48 -9.00 6.97
C ARG A 9 2.12 -9.48 5.57
N VAL A 10 1.73 -8.55 4.70
CA VAL A 10 1.48 -8.79 3.27
C VAL A 10 2.49 -7.99 2.45
N ILE A 11 3.17 -8.63 1.50
CA ILE A 11 4.14 -7.96 0.61
C ILE A 11 3.55 -7.88 -0.79
N MET A 12 3.36 -6.66 -1.30
CA MET A 12 2.83 -6.42 -2.63
C MET A 12 3.95 -5.96 -3.56
N ASN A 13 4.77 -6.92 -4.01
CA ASN A 13 5.94 -6.69 -4.87
C ASN A 13 5.57 -6.56 -6.37
N LEU A 14 4.44 -5.91 -6.67
CA LEU A 14 3.99 -5.67 -8.06
C LEU A 14 3.79 -4.17 -8.30
N PRO A 15 4.87 -3.39 -8.46
CA PRO A 15 4.83 -1.93 -8.38
C PRO A 15 3.89 -1.23 -9.38
N GLN A 16 3.64 -1.86 -10.53
CA GLN A 16 2.82 -1.29 -11.60
C GLN A 16 1.33 -1.19 -11.24
N ILE A 17 0.81 -2.18 -10.51
CA ILE A 17 -0.63 -2.32 -10.26
C ILE A 17 -0.97 -2.74 -8.82
N ALA A 18 -0.01 -2.70 -7.89
CA ALA A 18 -0.22 -3.14 -6.51
C ALA A 18 -1.45 -2.48 -5.87
N TYR A 19 -1.63 -1.16 -6.06
CA TYR A 19 -2.76 -0.40 -5.50
C TYR A 19 -4.13 -1.01 -5.80
N ARG A 20 -4.31 -1.69 -6.94
CA ARG A 20 -5.57 -2.36 -7.31
C ARG A 20 -5.94 -3.52 -6.41
N PHE A 21 -4.97 -4.09 -5.70
CA PHE A 21 -5.13 -5.23 -4.82
C PHE A 21 -5.08 -4.84 -3.34
N LEU A 22 -4.98 -3.54 -3.01
CA LEU A 22 -4.83 -3.09 -1.63
C LEU A 22 -6.03 -3.50 -0.77
N ASP A 23 -7.24 -3.39 -1.30
CA ASP A 23 -8.48 -3.85 -0.65
C ASP A 23 -8.38 -5.34 -0.25
N VAL A 24 -8.03 -6.20 -1.22
CA VAL A 24 -7.87 -7.64 -0.97
C VAL A 24 -6.74 -7.92 0.02
N ALA A 25 -5.63 -7.19 -0.07
CA ALA A 25 -4.52 -7.30 0.86
C ALA A 25 -4.96 -6.96 2.29
N LEU A 26 -5.59 -5.80 2.50
CA LEU A 26 -6.11 -5.37 3.80
C LEU A 26 -7.14 -6.36 4.35
N SER A 27 -8.02 -6.92 3.52
CA SER A 27 -9.01 -7.95 3.94
C SER A 27 -8.35 -9.19 4.55
N LYS A 28 -7.14 -9.54 4.08
CA LYS A 28 -6.36 -10.70 4.51
C LYS A 28 -5.25 -10.36 5.50
N THR A 29 -5.05 -9.09 5.84
CA THR A 29 -4.14 -8.66 6.89
C THR A 29 -4.86 -8.67 8.24
N LYS A 30 -4.23 -9.14 9.31
CA LYS A 30 -4.79 -9.04 10.67
C LYS A 30 -4.88 -7.58 11.12
N LYS A 31 -5.69 -7.30 12.14
CA LYS A 31 -5.56 -6.05 12.90
C LYS A 31 -4.17 -5.96 13.53
N GLY A 32 -3.55 -4.78 13.48
CA GLY A 32 -2.14 -4.54 13.78
C GLY A 32 -1.14 -5.04 12.72
N GLY A 33 -1.61 -5.69 11.65
CA GLY A 33 -0.74 -6.20 10.59
C GLY A 33 -0.32 -5.14 9.57
N VAL A 34 0.76 -5.44 8.83
CA VAL A 34 1.39 -4.49 7.90
C VAL A 34 1.23 -4.92 6.45
N VAL A 35 0.79 -4.02 5.58
CA VAL A 35 0.85 -4.18 4.13
C VAL A 35 2.02 -3.37 3.59
N HIS A 36 3.03 -4.06 3.06
CA HIS A 36 4.22 -3.47 2.45
C HIS A 36 4.05 -3.40 0.93
N MET A 37 3.63 -2.24 0.44
CA MET A 37 3.24 -2.04 -0.95
C MET A 37 4.31 -1.31 -1.74
N HIS A 38 4.75 -1.92 -2.85
CA HIS A 38 5.57 -1.21 -3.84
C HIS A 38 4.68 -0.49 -4.84
N ARG A 39 5.07 0.70 -5.27
CA ARG A 39 4.42 1.41 -6.38
C ARG A 39 5.40 2.29 -7.13
N ILE A 40 5.24 2.40 -8.45
CA ILE A 40 5.94 3.42 -9.25
C ILE A 40 5.05 4.65 -9.31
N MET A 41 5.60 5.82 -8.98
CA MET A 41 4.85 7.08 -8.94
C MET A 41 5.73 8.24 -9.39
N GLU A 42 5.10 9.27 -9.96
CA GLU A 42 5.74 10.56 -10.16
C GLU A 42 6.03 11.20 -8.80
N ARG A 43 7.21 11.81 -8.64
CA ARG A 43 7.67 12.31 -7.33
C ARG A 43 6.77 13.43 -6.78
N ASP A 44 6.24 14.26 -7.66
CA ASP A 44 5.43 15.43 -7.35
C ASP A 44 4.02 15.08 -6.84
N THR A 45 3.48 13.93 -7.26
CA THR A 45 2.12 13.48 -6.92
C THR A 45 2.11 12.33 -5.90
N ALA A 46 3.29 11.89 -5.46
CA ALA A 46 3.42 10.72 -4.58
C ALA A 46 2.65 10.86 -3.26
N ASP A 47 2.68 12.04 -2.64
CA ASP A 47 1.99 12.30 -1.38
C ASP A 47 0.48 12.36 -1.51
N ASP A 48 -0.02 13.09 -2.51
CA ASP A 48 -1.45 13.28 -2.74
C ASP A 48 -2.14 11.95 -3.05
N ILE A 49 -1.60 11.20 -4.01
CA ILE A 49 -2.17 9.90 -4.41
C ILE A 49 -2.11 8.88 -3.25
N THR A 50 -1.10 8.95 -2.38
CA THR A 50 -1.02 8.05 -1.22
C THR A 50 -2.09 8.39 -0.19
N SER A 51 -2.30 9.69 0.06
CA SER A 51 -3.34 10.17 0.97
C SER A 51 -4.73 9.78 0.47
N GLU A 52 -5.03 10.03 -0.81
CA GLU A 52 -6.29 9.62 -1.46
C GLU A 52 -6.52 8.10 -1.35
N LEU A 53 -5.47 7.30 -1.56
CA LEU A 53 -5.58 5.84 -1.48
C LEU A 53 -5.93 5.36 -0.07
N ILE A 54 -5.34 5.95 0.97
CA ILE A 54 -5.66 5.61 2.37
C ILE A 54 -7.08 6.06 2.72
N GLU A 55 -7.47 7.27 2.33
CA GLU A 55 -8.83 7.79 2.51
C GLU A 55 -9.88 6.89 1.83
N GLU A 56 -9.59 6.41 0.62
CA GLU A 56 -10.46 5.48 -0.10
C GLU A 56 -10.63 4.16 0.67
N MET A 57 -9.55 3.59 1.21
CA MET A 57 -9.62 2.35 2.00
C MET A 57 -10.39 2.56 3.32
N CYS A 58 -10.19 3.71 3.96
CA CYS A 58 -10.97 4.12 5.14
C CYS A 58 -12.47 4.25 4.83
N ALA A 59 -12.82 4.88 3.71
CA ALA A 59 -14.22 5.00 3.25
C ALA A 59 -14.86 3.64 2.94
N ARG A 60 -14.05 2.64 2.54
CA ARG A 60 -14.49 1.24 2.33
C ARG A 60 -14.63 0.44 3.64
N GLY A 61 -14.33 1.05 4.79
CA GLY A 61 -14.50 0.45 6.11
C GLY A 61 -13.26 -0.23 6.68
N TYR A 62 -12.09 -0.07 6.06
CA TYR A 62 -10.82 -0.49 6.66
C TYR A 62 -10.33 0.60 7.61
N GLN A 63 -10.10 0.28 8.89
CA GLN A 63 -9.30 1.16 9.73
C GLN A 63 -7.84 0.91 9.39
N CYS A 64 -7.18 1.88 8.76
CA CYS A 64 -5.77 1.78 8.40
C CYS A 64 -5.12 3.16 8.26
N HIS A 65 -3.80 3.20 8.41
CA HIS A 65 -3.02 4.41 8.23
C HIS A 65 -1.66 4.11 7.57
N LEU A 66 -1.07 5.12 6.95
CA LEU A 66 0.29 5.05 6.44
C LEU A 66 1.29 5.20 7.60
N ALA A 67 2.10 4.18 7.83
CA ALA A 67 3.14 4.18 8.86
C ALA A 67 4.47 4.73 8.33
N GLU A 68 4.86 4.33 7.12
CA GLU A 68 6.09 4.79 6.49
C GLU A 68 5.92 4.91 4.97
N LYS A 69 6.52 5.96 4.39
CA LYS A 69 6.77 6.10 2.96
C LYS A 69 8.27 6.16 2.72
N ARG A 70 8.79 5.35 1.81
CA ARG A 70 10.21 5.33 1.43
C ARG A 70 10.38 5.37 -0.08
N GLU A 71 11.22 6.26 -0.57
CA GLU A 71 11.70 6.24 -1.96
C GLU A 71 12.87 5.24 -2.07
N LEU A 72 12.75 4.22 -2.92
CA LEU A 72 13.78 3.19 -3.08
C LEU A 72 14.80 3.53 -4.17
N LYS A 73 14.30 3.79 -5.39
CA LYS A 73 15.15 4.05 -6.56
C LYS A 73 14.41 4.82 -7.63
N THR A 74 15.18 5.60 -8.38
CA THR A 74 14.72 6.27 -9.60
C THR A 74 14.26 5.23 -10.63
N TYR A 75 13.07 5.43 -11.20
CA TYR A 75 12.52 4.64 -12.31
C TYR A 75 12.63 5.39 -13.64
N SER A 76 12.38 6.70 -13.63
CA SER A 76 12.53 7.63 -14.75
C SER A 76 13.02 9.01 -14.23
N PRO A 77 13.29 10.01 -15.09
CA PRO A 77 13.67 11.35 -14.62
C PRO A 77 12.71 11.95 -13.59
N THR A 78 11.41 11.67 -13.73
CA THR A 78 10.32 12.24 -12.92
C THR A 78 9.68 11.23 -11.96
N ALA A 79 9.86 9.93 -12.18
CA ALA A 79 9.24 8.86 -11.42
C ALA A 79 10.23 8.02 -10.61
N SER A 80 9.79 7.58 -9.43
CA SER A 80 10.55 6.69 -8.56
C SER A 80 9.71 5.50 -8.10
N VAL A 81 10.39 4.42 -7.71
CA VAL A 81 9.77 3.32 -6.99
C VAL A 81 9.68 3.71 -5.52
N TYR A 82 8.45 3.72 -5.01
CA TYR A 82 8.13 3.92 -3.62
C TYR A 82 7.70 2.63 -2.95
N VAL A 83 7.93 2.61 -1.65
CA VAL A 83 7.43 1.61 -0.73
C VAL A 83 6.60 2.29 0.33
N PHE A 84 5.43 1.73 0.60
CA PHE A 84 4.49 2.18 1.60
C PHE A 84 4.25 1.04 2.59
N ASP A 85 4.49 1.30 3.87
CA ASP A 85 4.04 0.44 4.95
C ASP A 85 2.72 0.98 5.50
N ILE A 86 1.67 0.21 5.31
CA ILE A 86 0.30 0.55 5.72
C ILE A 86 -0.10 -0.39 6.85
N ILE A 87 -0.46 0.17 8.00
CA ILE A 87 -0.92 -0.60 9.17
C ILE A 87 -2.44 -0.67 9.13
N ARG A 88 -2.99 -1.88 9.31
CA ARG A 88 -4.42 -2.09 9.56
C ARG A 88 -4.66 -2.02 11.06
N ASP A 89 -5.59 -1.18 11.50
CA ASP A 89 -5.97 -1.01 12.92
C ASP A 89 -7.03 -2.02 13.39
#